data_AF-A0A4R2NRJ0-F1
#
_entry.id   AF-A0A4R2NRJ0-F1
#
_cell.length_a   1.000
_cell.length_b   1.000
_cell.length_c   1.000
_cell.angle_alpha   90.00
_cell.angle_beta   90.00
_cell.angle_gamma   90.00
#
_symmetry.space_group_name_H-M   'P 1'
#
loop_
_entity.id
_entity.type
_entity.pdbx_description
1 polymer ?
#
loop_
_entity_poly.entity_id
_entity_poly.type
_entity_poly.pdbx_seq_one_letter_code
_entity_poly.pdbx_strand_id
1 'polypeptide(L)'
;MSHLKIGDMNLNILDIFEHNDGKMEFYYKNINDPTYMSKYWISFEYQELKWNIISFCVYNNIEDRYTDVTGLYSYLITTPLIEGLITYYKSLSKKKSIVSDVKG
;
A
#
# COMPACT_ATOMS: atom_id res chain seq x y z
N MET A 1 -1.27 2.95 15.07
CA MET A 1 -0.56 2.35 13.91
C MET A 1 -1.29 1.08 13.52
N SER A 2 -1.50 0.87 12.22
CA SER A 2 -2.27 -0.26 11.70
C SER A 2 -1.33 -1.26 11.05
N HIS A 3 -1.34 -2.49 11.55
CA HIS A 3 -0.56 -3.60 11.03
C HIS A 3 -1.38 -4.42 10.04
N LEU A 4 -0.79 -4.74 8.88
CA LEU A 4 -1.41 -5.54 7.83
C LEU A 4 -0.46 -6.67 7.43
N LYS A 5 -0.89 -7.92 7.59
CA LYS A 5 -0.13 -9.09 7.16
C LYS A 5 -0.58 -9.55 5.77
N ILE A 6 0.36 -9.68 4.84
CA ILE A 6 0.13 -10.17 3.48
C ILE A 6 1.21 -11.21 3.17
N GLY A 7 0.85 -12.50 3.17
CA GLY A 7 1.83 -13.58 3.09
C GLY A 7 2.88 -13.46 4.20
N ASP A 8 4.15 -13.40 3.82
CA ASP A 8 5.29 -13.20 4.71
C ASP A 8 5.62 -11.73 4.98
N MET A 9 4.89 -10.78 4.38
CA MET A 9 5.07 -9.35 4.64
C MET A 9 4.23 -8.91 5.84
N ASN A 10 4.84 -8.13 6.73
CA ASN A 10 4.13 -7.50 7.84
C ASN A 10 4.25 -5.99 7.69
N LEU A 11 3.18 -5.36 7.21
CA LEU A 11 3.19 -3.98 6.78
C LEU A 11 2.68 -3.07 7.88
N ASN A 12 3.43 -2.02 8.16
CA ASN A 12 2.95 -0.87 8.91
C ASN A 12 2.53 0.20 7.91
N ILE A 13 1.23 0.40 7.73
CA ILE A 13 0.71 1.41 6.82
C ILE A 13 0.85 2.79 7.49
N LEU A 14 1.61 3.67 6.85
CA LEU A 14 1.90 5.02 7.32
C LEU A 14 0.86 6.01 6.80
N ASP A 15 0.56 5.95 5.51
CA ASP A 15 -0.40 6.86 4.87
C ASP A 15 -1.05 6.22 3.62
N ILE A 16 -2.21 6.75 3.24
CA ILE A 16 -2.98 6.34 2.06
C ILE A 16 -3.54 7.57 1.37
N PHE A 17 -3.27 7.69 0.07
CA PHE A 17 -3.82 8.76 -0.77
C PHE A 17 -4.73 8.15 -1.84
N GLU A 18 -5.98 8.64 -1.90
CA GLU A 18 -6.91 8.34 -2.98
C GLU A 18 -6.99 9.55 -3.90
N HIS A 19 -6.86 9.31 -5.20
CA HIS A 19 -6.89 10.33 -6.23
C HIS A 19 -8.19 10.22 -7.05
N ASN A 20 -8.67 11.35 -7.56
CA ASN A 20 -9.94 11.43 -8.30
C ASN A 20 -9.92 10.70 -9.66
N ASP A 21 -8.73 10.36 -10.16
CA ASP A 21 -8.51 9.66 -11.42
C ASP A 21 -8.46 8.13 -11.27
N GLY A 22 -8.88 7.60 -10.12
CA GLY A 22 -8.89 6.15 -9.88
C GLY A 22 -7.50 5.60 -9.53
N LYS A 23 -6.56 6.47 -9.14
CA LYS A 23 -5.28 6.08 -8.56
C LYS A 23 -5.35 6.04 -7.05
N MET A 24 -4.53 5.17 -6.48
CA MET A 24 -4.37 5.04 -5.04
C MET A 24 -2.92 4.78 -4.70
N GLU A 25 -2.46 5.38 -3.61
CA GLU A 25 -1.07 5.32 -3.19
C GLU A 25 -0.99 4.91 -1.73
N PHE A 26 -0.07 4.01 -1.43
CA PHE A 26 0.18 3.54 -0.07
C PHE A 26 1.64 3.80 0.29
N TYR A 27 1.81 4.41 1.46
CA TYR A 27 3.10 4.58 2.10
C TYR A 27 3.17 3.62 3.28
N TYR A 28 4.16 2.74 3.30
CA TYR A 28 4.25 1.71 4.33
C TYR A 28 5.69 1.30 4.64
N LYS A 29 5.87 0.56 5.73
CA LYS A 29 7.12 -0.15 6.05
C LYS A 29 6.85 -1.64 6.08
N ASN A 30 7.76 -2.46 5.55
CA ASN A 30 7.76 -3.90 5.81
C ASN A 30 8.58 -4.17 7.07
N ILE A 31 7.92 -4.57 8.16
CA ILE A 31 8.53 -4.83 9.48
C ILE A 31 9.46 -6.05 9.42
N ASN A 32 9.21 -6.99 8.51
CA ASN A 32 10.03 -8.18 8.37
C ASN A 32 11.30 -7.93 7.54
N ASP A 33 11.42 -6.75 6.92
CA ASP A 33 12.63 -6.37 6.20
C ASP A 33 13.76 -6.11 7.23
N PRO A 34 14.85 -6.88 7.20
CA PRO A 34 15.92 -6.80 8.19
C PRO A 34 16.58 -5.42 8.25
N THR A 35 16.39 -4.60 7.23
CA THR A 35 16.90 -3.23 7.23
C THR A 35 16.05 -2.24 8.01
N TYR A 36 14.80 -2.54 8.44
CA TYR A 36 13.86 -1.68 9.21
C TYR A 36 13.71 -0.20 8.79
N MET A 37 14.42 0.23 7.76
CA MET A 37 14.69 1.61 7.38
C MET A 37 14.06 1.97 6.03
N SER A 38 13.68 0.96 5.25
CA SER A 38 13.05 1.10 3.95
C SER A 38 11.59 1.51 4.10
N LYS A 39 11.26 2.74 3.70
CA LYS A 39 9.88 3.17 3.45
C LYS A 39 9.54 2.83 2.00
N TYR A 40 8.37 2.24 1.82
CA TYR A 40 7.87 1.86 0.52
C TYR A 40 6.73 2.78 0.11
N TRP A 41 6.73 3.15 -1.17
CA TRP A 41 5.63 3.85 -1.83
C TRP A 41 5.18 2.98 -3.00
N ILE A 42 3.95 2.52 -2.95
CA ILE A 42 3.30 1.84 -4.09
C ILE A 42 2.13 2.68 -4.58
N SER A 43 2.04 2.87 -5.89
CA SER A 43 0.92 3.51 -6.57
C SER A 43 0.30 2.51 -7.53
N PHE A 44 -1.03 2.43 -7.52
CA PHE A 44 -1.79 1.61 -8.45
C PHE A 44 -3.01 2.33 -8.98
N GLU A 45 -3.42 1.96 -10.19
CA GLU A 45 -4.54 2.55 -10.93
C GLU A 45 -5.56 1.47 -11.27
N TYR A 46 -6.84 1.81 -11.15
CA TYR A 46 -7.93 0.92 -11.54
C TYR A 46 -8.27 1.09 -13.02
N GLN A 47 -7.91 0.11 -13.84
CA GLN A 47 -8.18 0.09 -15.27
C GLN A 47 -8.65 -1.31 -15.69
N GLU A 48 -9.57 -1.39 -16.65
CA GLU A 48 -10.05 -2.66 -17.21
C GLU A 48 -10.53 -3.67 -16.13
N LEU A 49 -11.22 -3.18 -15.10
CA LEU A 49 -11.73 -3.97 -13.99
C LEU A 49 -10.66 -4.61 -13.09
N LYS A 50 -9.41 -4.14 -13.16
CA LYS A 50 -8.29 -4.60 -12.32
C LYS A 50 -7.44 -3.44 -11.79
N TRP A 51 -6.82 -3.64 -10.63
CA TRP A 51 -5.81 -2.73 -10.11
C TRP A 51 -4.44 -3.09 -10.70
N ASN A 52 -3.75 -2.12 -11.28
CA ASN A 52 -2.42 -2.30 -11.87
C ASN A 52 -1.42 -1.41 -11.15
N ILE A 53 -0.23 -1.93 -10.84
CA ILE A 53 0.86 -1.11 -10.30
C ILE A 53 1.36 -0.19 -11.41
N ILE A 54 1.42 1.10 -11.10
CA ILE A 54 2.01 2.12 -11.96
C ILE A 54 3.37 2.58 -11.44
N SER A 55 3.62 2.46 -10.14
CA SER A 55 4.90 2.77 -9.52
C SER A 55 5.08 1.95 -8.25
N PHE A 56 6.28 1.45 -8.02
CA PHE A 56 6.66 0.84 -6.75
C PHE A 56 8.09 1.25 -6.39
N CYS A 57 8.22 2.08 -5.37
CA CYS A 57 9.48 2.68 -4.96
C CYS A 57 9.87 2.30 -3.53
N VAL A 58 11.17 2.26 -3.28
CA VAL A 58 11.77 2.19 -1.94
C VAL A 58 12.59 3.44 -1.67
N TYR A 59 12.46 4.03 -0.50
CA TYR A 59 13.29 5.14 -0.06
C TYR A 59 14.63 4.62 0.45
N ASN A 60 15.71 5.04 -0.21
CA ASN A 60 17.09 4.75 0.16
C ASN A 60 17.62 5.88 1.05
N ASN A 61 17.86 5.58 2.34
CA ASN A 61 18.37 6.56 3.30
C ASN A 61 19.79 7.05 3.00
N ILE A 62 20.61 6.29 2.26
CA ILE A 62 21.99 6.70 1.92
C ILE A 62 21.97 7.80 0.86
N GLU A 63 21.06 7.69 -0.10
CA GLU A 63 20.98 8.55 -1.27
C GLU A 63 19.88 9.63 -1.16
N ASP A 64 19.13 9.63 -0.05
CA ASP A 64 17.97 10.51 0.22
C ASP A 64 16.98 10.56 -0.96
N ARG A 65 16.70 9.40 -1.56
CA ARG A 65 15.85 9.31 -2.75
C ARG A 65 15.02 8.05 -2.81
N TYR A 66 13.89 8.14 -3.51
CA TYR A 66 13.12 6.97 -3.92
C TYR A 66 13.76 6.31 -5.15
N THR A 67 13.90 5.00 -5.11
CA THR A 67 14.34 4.17 -6.23
C THR A 67 13.19 3.30 -6.68
N ASP A 68 12.90 3.31 -7.99
CA ASP A 68 11.91 2.41 -8.59
C ASP A 68 12.41 0.96 -8.52
N VAL A 69 11.58 0.11 -7.92
CA VAL A 69 11.83 -1.31 -7.69
C VAL A 69 10.71 -2.17 -8.30
N THR A 70 9.90 -1.62 -9.20
CA THR A 70 8.79 -2.32 -9.85
C THR A 70 9.24 -3.62 -10.50
N GLY A 71 10.43 -3.65 -11.11
CA GLY A 71 11.01 -4.84 -11.75
C GLY A 71 11.62 -5.87 -10.79
N LEU A 72 11.75 -5.57 -9.50
CA LEU A 72 12.36 -6.48 -8.52
C LEU A 72 11.37 -7.50 -7.94
N TYR A 73 10.07 -7.28 -8.11
CA TYR A 73 9.04 -8.14 -7.52
C TYR A 73 8.24 -8.88 -8.60
N SER A 74 8.15 -10.20 -8.46
CA SER A 74 7.34 -11.03 -9.36
C SER A 74 5.84 -10.76 -9.16
N TYR A 75 5.04 -11.09 -10.18
CA TYR A 75 3.57 -11.04 -10.12
C TYR A 75 2.98 -11.81 -8.93
N LEU A 76 3.63 -12.91 -8.53
CA LEU A 76 3.25 -13.72 -7.37
C LEU A 76 3.37 -12.97 -6.04
N ILE A 77 4.16 -11.89 -6.00
CA ILE A 77 4.32 -11.04 -4.82
C ILE A 77 3.43 -9.79 -4.94
N THR A 78 3.40 -9.16 -6.12
CA THR A 78 2.70 -7.89 -6.32
C THR A 78 1.18 -8.04 -6.29
N THR A 79 0.59 -9.11 -6.83
CA THR A 79 -0.87 -9.30 -6.81
C THR A 79 -1.43 -9.43 -5.39
N PRO A 80 -0.91 -10.33 -4.52
CA PRO A 80 -1.38 -10.42 -3.14
C PRO A 80 -1.22 -9.11 -2.36
N LEU A 81 -0.15 -8.35 -2.66
CA LEU A 81 0.11 -7.05 -2.06
C LEU A 81 -0.99 -6.04 -2.42
N ILE A 82 -1.31 -5.88 -3.71
CA ILE A 82 -2.38 -4.98 -4.18
C ILE A 82 -3.71 -5.38 -3.55
N GLU A 83 -4.09 -6.67 -3.63
CA GLU A 83 -5.36 -7.17 -3.10
C GLU A 83 -5.49 -6.92 -1.59
N GLY A 84 -4.42 -7.17 -0.83
CA GLY A 84 -4.39 -6.93 0.60
C GLY A 84 -4.51 -5.45 0.97
N LEU A 85 -3.79 -4.57 0.27
CA LEU A 85 -3.85 -3.12 0.48
C LEU A 85 -5.23 -2.54 0.17
N ILE A 86 -5.83 -2.93 -0.96
CA ILE A 86 -7.19 -2.52 -1.34
C ILE A 86 -8.23 -3.03 -0.35
N THR A 87 -8.11 -4.28 0.09
CA THR A 87 -9.03 -4.86 1.10
C THR A 87 -8.92 -4.10 2.41
N TYR A 88 -7.71 -3.77 2.84
CA TYR A 88 -7.47 -2.96 4.02
C TYR A 88 -8.10 -1.57 3.89
N TYR A 89 -7.89 -0.86 2.77
CA TYR A 89 -8.50 0.44 2.52
C TYR A 89 -10.03 0.40 2.59
N LYS A 90 -10.66 -0.54 1.89
CA LYS A 90 -12.12 -0.74 1.92
C LYS A 90 -12.63 -0.99 3.35
N SER A 91 -11.86 -1.68 4.18
CA SER A 91 -12.22 -1.91 5.59
C SER A 91 -12.21 -0.63 6.43
N LEU A 92 -11.30 0.31 6.13
CA LEU A 92 -11.26 1.62 6.79
C LEU A 92 -12.45 2.49 6.39
N SER A 93 -12.80 2.51 5.11
CA SER A 93 -13.95 3.28 4.60
C SER A 93 -15.27 2.77 5.18
N LYS A 94 -15.42 1.45 5.33
CA LYS A 94 -16.57 0.86 6.05
C LYS A 94 -16.64 1.28 7.52
N LYS A 95 -15.50 1.31 8.23
CA LYS A 95 -15.46 1.78 9.61
C LYS A 95 -15.83 3.27 9.72
N LYS A 96 -15.41 4.12 8.79
CA LYS A 96 -15.83 5.52 8.74
C LYS A 96 -17.35 5.66 8.58
N SER A 97 -17.95 4.87 7.69
CA SER A 97 -19.41 4.86 7.47
C SER A 97 -20.19 4.41 8.72
N ILE A 98 -19.69 3.40 9.44
CA ILE A 98 -20.37 2.90 10.65
C ILE A 98 -20.30 3.93 11.79
N VAL A 99 -19.21 4.71 11.89
CA VAL A 99 -19.06 5.73 12.94
C VAL A 99 -19.87 7.00 12.66
N SER A 100 -20.16 7.32 11.40
CA SER A 100 -21.05 8.43 11.04
C SER A 100 -22.53 8.16 11.36
N ASP A 101 -22.92 6.88 11.53
CA ASP A 101 -24.33 6.48 11.74
C ASP A 101 -24.74 6.38 13.22
N VAL A 102 -23.85 6.72 14.19
CA VAL A 102 -24.15 6.63 15.64
C VAL A 102 -24.46 7.99 16.29
N LYS A 103 -24.89 8.98 15.50
CA LYS A 103 -25.53 10.19 16.02
C LYS A 103 -26.81 10.47 15.22
N GLY A 104 -27.84 9.68 15.51
CA GLY A 104 -29.25 9.99 15.24
C GLY A 104 -29.98 10.12 16.56
#